data_AF-A0AAX2EDC0-F1
#
_entry.id   AF-A0AAX2EDC0-F1
#
_cell.length_a   1.000
_cell.length_b   1.000
_cell.length_c   1.000
_cell.angle_alpha   90.00
_cell.angle_beta   90.00
_cell.angle_gamma   90.00
#
_symmetry.space_group_name_H-M   'P 1'
#
loop_
_entity.id
_entity.type
_entity.pdbx_description
1 polymer ?
#
loop_
_entity_poly.entity_id
_entity_poly.type
_entity_poly.pdbx_seq_one_letter_code
_entity_poly.pdbx_strand_id
1 'polypeptide(L)'
;GITGPTGAAGTTGPAGITGPTGAAGITGPTGAAGITGPTGTAGLTGPTGSTGSALPSVSAIAASQATVALPVPLNTDTVISTITPAVVAGNNVKLDLTSQIAVIATANWSVSVTATLRRDATTLNQVTVSRTGTAAGTYRVILPNTFVDVVTTTGAVTYTVSVTVVPTSNITSATAETRNLNGTRFV
;
A
#
# COMPACT_ATOMS: atom_id res chain seq x y z
N GLY A 1 7.33 39.99 -37.38
CA GLY A 1 6.57 38.73 -37.23
C GLY A 1 5.13 39.08 -36.94
N ILE A 2 4.21 38.49 -37.67
CA ILE A 2 2.76 38.62 -37.42
C ILE A 2 2.46 38.19 -35.98
N THR A 3 1.85 39.08 -35.20
CA THR A 3 1.38 38.78 -33.84
C THR A 3 -0.01 38.16 -33.99
N GLY A 4 -0.22 36.99 -33.39
CA GLY A 4 -1.47 36.22 -33.49
C GLY A 4 -2.65 36.90 -32.80
N PRO A 5 -3.90 36.61 -33.23
CA PRO A 5 -5.08 37.22 -32.64
C PRO A 5 -5.29 36.72 -31.20
N THR A 6 -5.55 37.65 -30.27
CA THR A 6 -6.00 37.30 -28.93
C THR A 6 -7.52 37.11 -28.93
N GLY A 7 -7.98 36.03 -28.29
CA GLY A 7 -9.31 35.42 -28.46
C GLY A 7 -10.50 36.30 -28.07
N ALA A 8 -11.66 35.97 -28.65
CA ALA A 8 -12.92 36.65 -28.43
C ALA A 8 -13.36 36.61 -26.95
N ALA A 9 -13.94 37.71 -26.47
CA ALA A 9 -14.56 37.79 -25.15
C ALA A 9 -15.70 36.77 -25.03
N GLY A 10 -15.79 36.09 -23.89
CA GLY A 10 -16.88 35.17 -23.59
C GLY A 10 -18.23 35.88 -23.58
N THR A 11 -19.26 35.27 -24.17
CA THR A 11 -20.60 35.84 -24.25
C THR A 11 -21.26 35.90 -22.87
N THR A 12 -21.79 37.06 -22.50
CA THR A 12 -22.71 37.19 -21.35
C THR A 12 -23.91 36.26 -21.55
N GLY A 13 -24.25 35.47 -20.53
CA GLY A 13 -25.41 34.56 -20.58
C GLY A 13 -26.73 35.30 -20.84
N PRO A 14 -27.74 34.63 -21.44
CA PRO A 14 -29.00 35.28 -21.78
C PRO A 14 -29.70 35.83 -20.53
N ALA A 15 -30.27 37.03 -20.66
CA ALA A 15 -31.14 37.59 -19.63
C ALA A 15 -32.33 36.65 -19.39
N GLY A 16 -32.70 36.45 -18.13
CA GLY A 16 -33.85 35.61 -17.77
C GLY A 16 -35.14 36.13 -18.41
N ILE A 17 -36.04 35.22 -18.80
CA ILE A 17 -37.33 35.55 -19.40
C ILE A 17 -38.20 36.36 -18.42
N THR A 18 -38.73 37.50 -18.90
CA THR A 18 -39.72 38.29 -18.16
C THR A 18 -41.02 37.50 -18.06
N GLY A 19 -41.56 37.35 -16.84
CA GLY A 19 -42.84 36.67 -16.62
C GLY A 19 -44.02 37.38 -17.30
N PRO A 20 -45.14 36.69 -17.58
CA PRO A 20 -46.28 37.28 -18.28
C PRO A 20 -46.89 38.44 -17.50
N THR A 21 -47.26 39.50 -18.23
CA THR A 21 -47.95 40.68 -17.70
C THR A 21 -49.33 40.30 -17.16
N GLY A 22 -49.60 40.60 -15.89
CA GLY A 22 -50.93 40.42 -15.28
C GLY A 22 -52.01 41.30 -15.93
N ALA A 23 -53.26 40.84 -15.92
CA ALA A 23 -54.39 41.54 -16.51
C ALA A 23 -54.62 42.95 -15.90
N ALA A 24 -55.09 43.88 -16.73
CA ALA A 24 -55.29 45.29 -16.37
C ALA A 24 -56.34 45.48 -15.25
N GLY A 25 -55.94 46.16 -14.18
CA GLY A 25 -56.86 46.65 -13.15
C GLY A 25 -57.47 48.00 -13.53
N ILE A 26 -58.75 48.17 -13.22
CA ILE A 26 -59.53 49.40 -13.41
C ILE A 26 -58.91 50.61 -12.67
N THR A 27 -58.91 51.77 -13.32
CA THR A 27 -58.37 53.03 -12.79
C THR A 27 -59.25 53.61 -11.68
N GLY A 28 -58.67 53.82 -10.50
CA GLY A 28 -59.22 54.64 -9.41
C GLY A 28 -58.22 55.72 -8.97
N PRO A 29 -58.66 56.89 -8.48
CA PRO A 29 -57.81 58.07 -8.30
C PRO A 29 -56.81 57.96 -7.13
N THR A 30 -55.65 58.61 -7.31
CA THR A 30 -54.49 58.84 -6.40
C THR A 30 -54.89 59.51 -5.07
N GLY A 31 -54.36 59.26 -3.85
CA GLY A 31 -53.37 58.32 -3.29
C GLY A 31 -52.96 58.78 -1.85
N ALA A 32 -52.36 57.91 -1.01
CA ALA A 32 -51.31 58.23 0.02
C ALA A 32 -50.85 57.00 0.84
N ALA A 33 -49.53 56.95 1.10
CA ALA A 33 -48.72 56.02 1.91
C ALA A 33 -48.70 54.52 1.50
N GLY A 34 -47.64 54.14 0.78
CA GLY A 34 -47.34 52.73 0.47
C GLY A 34 -46.98 51.94 1.73
N ILE A 35 -47.64 50.80 1.91
CA ILE A 35 -47.25 49.78 2.89
C ILE A 35 -45.83 49.29 2.60
N THR A 36 -44.97 49.20 3.61
CA THR A 36 -43.68 48.52 3.48
C THR A 36 -43.93 47.08 3.03
N GLY A 37 -43.36 46.70 1.89
CA GLY A 37 -43.52 45.35 1.35
C GLY A 37 -43.00 44.28 2.32
N PRO A 38 -43.57 43.06 2.30
CA PRO A 38 -43.16 41.99 3.21
C PRO A 38 -41.68 41.66 3.04
N THR A 39 -41.00 41.38 4.15
CA THR A 39 -39.63 40.89 4.14
C THR A 39 -39.54 39.62 3.28
N GLY A 40 -38.65 39.62 2.28
CA GLY A 40 -38.45 38.46 1.42
C GLY A 40 -38.06 37.23 2.22
N THR A 41 -38.57 36.06 1.82
CA THR A 41 -38.24 34.77 2.43
C THR A 41 -36.74 34.52 2.36
N ALA A 42 -36.15 34.01 3.45
CA ALA A 42 -34.75 33.60 3.49
C ALA A 42 -34.43 32.62 2.34
N GLY A 43 -33.29 32.82 1.67
CA GLY A 43 -32.83 31.94 0.59
C GLY A 43 -32.62 30.51 1.07
N LEU A 44 -32.92 29.54 0.20
CA LEU A 44 -32.70 28.12 0.51
C LEU A 44 -31.22 27.83 0.71
N THR A 45 -30.89 27.07 1.75
CA THR A 45 -29.54 26.56 1.99
C THR A 45 -29.09 25.75 0.77
N GLY A 46 -27.91 26.08 0.23
CA GLY A 46 -27.33 25.35 -0.90
C GLY A 46 -27.12 23.86 -0.58
N PRO A 47 -27.09 22.99 -1.60
CA PRO A 47 -26.92 21.56 -1.38
C PRO A 47 -25.60 21.30 -0.62
N THR A 48 -25.66 20.43 0.38
CA THR A 48 -24.46 19.90 1.03
C THR A 48 -23.58 19.27 -0.05
N GLY A 49 -22.35 19.77 -0.19
CA GLY A 49 -21.39 19.21 -1.13
C GLY A 49 -21.22 17.72 -0.89
N SER A 50 -21.04 16.93 -1.96
CA SER A 50 -20.74 15.51 -1.83
C SER A 50 -19.56 15.34 -0.88
N THR A 51 -19.77 14.63 0.24
CA THR A 51 -18.68 14.15 1.07
C THR A 51 -17.71 13.44 0.14
N GLY A 52 -16.50 13.97 0.01
CA GLY A 52 -15.47 13.34 -0.81
C GLY A 52 -15.36 11.89 -0.35
N SER A 53 -15.44 10.94 -1.30
CA SER A 53 -15.13 9.55 -1.00
C SER A 53 -13.78 9.57 -0.29
N ALA A 54 -13.76 9.24 0.99
CA ALA A 54 -12.51 9.03 1.70
C ALA A 54 -11.88 7.84 0.98
N LEU A 55 -10.94 8.11 0.06
CA LEU A 55 -10.06 7.08 -0.47
C LEU A 55 -9.51 6.39 0.78
N PRO A 56 -9.82 5.11 1.02
CA PRO A 56 -9.30 4.48 2.21
C PRO A 56 -7.86 4.09 1.92
N SER A 57 -6.97 5.02 1.55
CA SER A 57 -5.55 4.72 1.36
C SER A 57 -4.81 4.72 2.70
N VAL A 58 -5.30 3.92 3.65
CA VAL A 58 -4.52 3.54 4.82
C VAL A 58 -3.71 2.31 4.42
N SER A 59 -2.56 2.56 3.79
CA SER A 59 -1.52 1.55 3.62
C SER A 59 -1.09 1.10 5.02
N ALA A 60 -1.40 -0.14 5.38
CA ALA A 60 -0.90 -0.72 6.62
C ALA A 60 0.54 -1.18 6.38
N ILE A 61 1.44 -0.80 7.29
CA ILE A 61 2.84 -1.24 7.31
C ILE A 61 2.97 -2.29 8.42
N ALA A 62 3.49 -3.46 8.08
CA ALA A 62 3.90 -4.46 9.06
C ALA A 62 5.38 -4.80 8.83
N ALA A 63 6.17 -4.85 9.89
CA ALA A 63 7.61 -5.05 9.79
C ALA A 63 8.13 -5.99 10.88
N SER A 64 9.11 -6.81 10.51
CA SER A 64 9.91 -7.64 11.40
C SER A 64 11.37 -7.39 11.07
N GLN A 65 12.06 -6.71 11.99
CA GLN A 65 13.48 -6.37 11.86
C GLN A 65 14.22 -6.86 13.09
N ALA A 66 15.04 -7.89 12.93
CA ALA A 66 15.75 -8.51 14.03
C ALA A 66 17.23 -8.68 13.69
N THR A 67 18.09 -8.36 14.66
CA THR A 67 19.55 -8.48 14.57
C THR A 67 20.12 -9.46 15.60
N VAL A 68 19.30 -9.94 16.54
CA VAL A 68 19.69 -10.98 17.49
C VAL A 68 19.81 -12.30 16.73
N ALA A 69 20.98 -12.93 16.78
CA ALA A 69 21.23 -14.19 16.09
C ALA A 69 20.22 -15.27 16.49
N LEU A 70 19.62 -15.91 15.48
CA LEU A 70 18.70 -17.03 15.64
C LEU A 70 19.35 -18.29 15.06
N PRO A 71 19.48 -19.38 15.83
CA PRO A 71 19.96 -20.65 15.30
C PRO A 71 19.09 -21.14 14.14
N VAL A 72 19.72 -21.63 13.08
CA VAL A 72 19.05 -22.29 11.96
C VAL A 72 19.59 -23.72 11.89
N PRO A 73 18.89 -24.70 12.49
CA PRO A 73 19.29 -26.09 12.41
C PRO A 73 19.42 -26.54 10.95
N LEU A 74 20.49 -27.27 10.63
CA LEU A 74 20.74 -27.75 9.29
C LEU A 74 19.62 -28.70 8.84
N ASN A 75 19.28 -28.68 7.55
CA ASN A 75 18.23 -29.50 6.93
C ASN A 75 16.82 -29.29 7.51
N THR A 76 16.60 -28.21 8.27
CA THR A 76 15.32 -27.89 8.90
C THR A 76 14.81 -26.56 8.37
N ASP A 77 13.53 -26.49 8.02
CA ASP A 77 12.88 -25.24 7.64
C ASP A 77 12.59 -24.40 8.89
N THR A 78 13.35 -23.32 9.08
CA THR A 78 13.29 -22.51 10.31
C THR A 78 12.65 -21.17 10.00
N VAL A 79 11.52 -20.84 10.64
CA VAL A 79 10.93 -19.49 10.52
C VAL A 79 11.82 -18.47 11.21
N ILE A 80 12.20 -17.42 10.47
CA ILE A 80 13.16 -16.42 10.96
C ILE A 80 12.54 -15.02 11.07
N SER A 81 11.49 -14.73 10.30
CA SER A 81 10.71 -13.49 10.38
C SER A 81 9.25 -13.77 10.15
N THR A 82 8.39 -13.02 10.85
CA THR A 82 6.93 -13.10 10.71
C THR A 82 6.34 -11.70 10.77
N ILE A 83 5.41 -11.40 9.87
CA ILE A 83 4.53 -10.23 9.96
C ILE A 83 3.07 -10.67 9.79
N THR A 84 2.14 -9.96 10.40
CA THR A 84 0.71 -10.30 10.33
C THR A 84 -0.14 -9.04 10.05
N PRO A 85 -0.07 -8.46 8.84
CA PRO A 85 -0.90 -7.32 8.48
C PRO A 85 -2.38 -7.71 8.43
N ALA A 86 -3.26 -6.78 8.82
CA ALA A 86 -4.68 -6.87 8.50
C ALA A 86 -4.89 -6.54 7.02
N VAL A 87 -5.72 -7.30 6.31
CA VAL A 87 -5.96 -7.16 4.87
C VAL A 87 -7.44 -7.36 4.51
N VAL A 88 -7.83 -6.93 3.32
CA VAL A 88 -9.12 -7.23 2.69
C VAL A 88 -8.84 -8.07 1.44
N ALA A 89 -9.71 -9.03 1.13
CA ALA A 89 -9.60 -9.81 -0.09
C ALA A 89 -9.51 -8.89 -1.32
N GLY A 90 -8.52 -9.14 -2.19
CA GLY A 90 -8.21 -8.31 -3.35
C GLY A 90 -7.08 -7.30 -3.13
N ASN A 91 -6.68 -7.03 -1.88
CA ASN A 91 -5.56 -6.12 -1.62
C ASN A 91 -4.25 -6.67 -2.20
N ASN A 92 -3.41 -5.77 -2.71
CA ASN A 92 -2.02 -6.07 -2.98
C ASN A 92 -1.19 -5.87 -1.71
N VAL A 93 -0.28 -6.81 -1.40
CA VAL A 93 0.70 -6.67 -0.32
C VAL A 93 2.08 -6.80 -0.92
N LYS A 94 2.84 -5.70 -0.97
CA LYS A 94 4.24 -5.72 -1.38
C LYS A 94 5.09 -6.14 -0.18
N LEU A 95 5.86 -7.19 -0.36
CA LEU A 95 6.74 -7.80 0.61
C LEU A 95 8.17 -7.55 0.15
N ASP A 96 8.97 -6.89 0.97
CA ASP A 96 10.40 -6.67 0.76
C ASP A 96 11.17 -7.28 1.92
N LEU A 97 12.10 -8.17 1.62
CA LEU A 97 12.86 -8.87 2.64
C LEU A 97 14.32 -9.05 2.27
N THR A 98 15.15 -9.16 3.29
CA THR A 98 16.55 -9.55 3.18
C THR A 98 16.94 -10.30 4.45
N SER A 99 17.57 -11.45 4.26
CA SER A 99 18.11 -12.24 5.36
C SER A 99 19.60 -12.50 5.17
N GLN A 100 20.37 -12.36 6.24
CA GLN A 100 21.78 -12.71 6.29
C GLN A 100 21.98 -13.96 7.13
N ILE A 101 22.48 -15.01 6.48
CA ILE A 101 22.75 -16.30 7.10
C ILE A 101 24.26 -16.48 7.20
N ALA A 102 24.77 -16.61 8.41
CA ALA A 102 26.14 -17.05 8.66
C ALA A 102 26.16 -18.58 8.65
N VAL A 103 27.03 -19.17 7.84
CA VAL A 103 27.34 -20.60 7.85
C VAL A 103 28.78 -20.79 8.32
N ILE A 104 28.97 -21.72 9.24
CA ILE A 104 30.30 -22.07 9.76
C ILE A 104 30.76 -23.34 9.05
N ALA A 105 31.88 -23.25 8.35
CA ALA A 105 32.36 -24.30 7.46
C ALA A 105 33.79 -24.72 7.78
N THR A 106 34.09 -26.00 7.58
CA THR A 106 35.45 -26.53 7.51
C THR A 106 35.95 -26.51 6.06
N ALA A 107 37.20 -26.89 5.81
CA ALA A 107 37.78 -26.84 4.46
C ALA A 107 36.98 -27.71 3.44
N ASN A 108 37.00 -27.30 2.17
CA ASN A 108 36.30 -27.97 1.06
C ASN A 108 34.79 -28.17 1.31
N TRP A 109 34.10 -27.06 1.54
CA TRP A 109 32.67 -27.02 1.87
C TRP A 109 31.79 -26.66 0.68
N SER A 110 30.52 -27.08 0.79
CA SER A 110 29.48 -26.74 -0.16
C SER A 110 28.12 -26.73 0.53
N VAL A 111 27.27 -25.76 0.19
CA VAL A 111 25.98 -25.53 0.84
C VAL A 111 24.98 -24.93 -0.13
N SER A 112 23.70 -25.27 0.06
CA SER A 112 22.56 -24.56 -0.53
C SER A 112 21.75 -23.93 0.59
N VAL A 113 21.54 -22.62 0.52
CA VAL A 113 20.71 -21.88 1.47
C VAL A 113 19.49 -21.36 0.75
N THR A 114 18.32 -21.69 1.28
CA THR A 114 17.03 -21.33 0.68
C THR A 114 16.26 -20.46 1.65
N ALA A 115 15.84 -19.27 1.22
CA ALA A 115 14.82 -18.48 1.90
C ALA A 115 13.48 -18.68 1.21
N THR A 116 12.45 -19.05 1.99
CA THR A 116 11.09 -19.30 1.50
C THR A 116 10.15 -18.27 2.10
N LEU A 117 9.51 -17.47 1.24
CA LEU A 117 8.43 -16.57 1.61
C LEU A 117 7.10 -17.33 1.52
N ARG A 118 6.34 -17.35 2.62
CA ARG A 118 5.01 -17.97 2.67
C ARG A 118 3.95 -16.99 3.12
N ARG A 119 2.73 -17.22 2.63
CA ARG A 119 1.48 -16.75 3.21
C ARG A 119 0.84 -17.93 3.90
N ASP A 120 0.74 -17.89 5.22
CA ASP A 120 0.34 -19.02 6.05
C ASP A 120 1.18 -20.27 5.68
N ALA A 121 0.57 -21.35 5.20
CA ALA A 121 1.28 -22.55 4.73
C ALA A 121 1.70 -22.52 3.26
N THR A 122 1.22 -21.54 2.47
CA THR A 122 1.43 -21.49 1.02
C THR A 122 2.72 -20.78 0.68
N THR A 123 3.62 -21.45 -0.04
CA THR A 123 4.83 -20.82 -0.61
C THR A 123 4.44 -19.83 -1.70
N LEU A 124 4.89 -18.59 -1.56
CA LEU A 124 4.70 -17.53 -2.56
C LEU A 124 5.92 -17.38 -3.46
N ASN A 125 7.11 -17.32 -2.85
CA ASN A 125 8.36 -17.18 -3.58
C ASN A 125 9.52 -17.80 -2.78
N GLN A 126 10.58 -18.17 -3.48
CA GLN A 126 11.76 -18.79 -2.91
C GLN A 126 13.02 -18.26 -3.57
N VAL A 127 14.06 -18.01 -2.77
CA VAL A 127 15.39 -17.65 -3.25
C VAL A 127 16.38 -18.66 -2.72
N THR A 128 17.10 -19.32 -3.63
CA THR A 128 18.15 -20.29 -3.27
C THR A 128 19.49 -19.75 -3.73
N VAL A 129 20.47 -19.80 -2.83
CA VAL A 129 21.87 -19.49 -3.11
C VAL A 129 22.72 -20.69 -2.73
N SER A 130 23.45 -21.22 -3.70
CA SER A 130 24.43 -22.29 -3.48
C SER A 130 25.84 -21.71 -3.49
N ARG A 131 26.68 -22.15 -2.56
CA ARG A 131 28.08 -21.72 -2.44
C ARG A 131 28.99 -22.89 -2.18
N THR A 132 30.23 -22.75 -2.60
CA THR A 132 31.33 -23.67 -2.28
C THR A 132 32.55 -22.86 -1.84
N GLY A 133 33.48 -23.50 -1.13
CA GLY A 133 34.74 -22.88 -0.74
C GLY A 133 35.75 -23.90 -0.25
N THR A 134 37.04 -23.54 -0.33
CA THR A 134 38.15 -24.43 0.04
C THR A 134 38.67 -24.14 1.45
N ALA A 135 38.55 -22.91 1.93
CA ALA A 135 38.98 -22.52 3.27
C ALA A 135 37.89 -22.76 4.32
N ALA A 136 38.32 -23.06 5.54
CA ALA A 136 37.45 -23.04 6.72
C ALA A 136 37.16 -21.60 7.15
N GLY A 137 36.00 -21.37 7.75
CA GLY A 137 35.64 -20.05 8.27
C GLY A 137 34.14 -19.84 8.40
N THR A 138 33.77 -18.60 8.70
CA THR A 138 32.38 -18.16 8.69
C THR A 138 32.08 -17.42 7.40
N TYR A 139 31.04 -17.84 6.69
CA TYR A 139 30.62 -17.24 5.42
C TYR A 139 29.21 -16.70 5.54
N ARG A 140 28.99 -15.49 5.02
CA ARG A 140 27.68 -14.84 5.03
C ARG A 140 26.99 -14.99 3.68
N VAL A 141 25.76 -15.48 3.70
CA VAL A 141 24.89 -15.60 2.53
C VAL A 141 23.75 -14.60 2.70
N ILE A 142 23.56 -13.73 1.69
CA ILE A 142 22.49 -12.74 1.68
C ILE A 142 21.39 -13.23 0.73
N LEU A 143 20.16 -13.22 1.22
CA LEU A 143 18.97 -13.70 0.50
C LEU A 143 17.96 -12.55 0.41
N PRO A 144 18.04 -11.69 -0.62
CA PRO A 144 17.06 -10.64 -0.87
C PRO A 144 15.86 -11.22 -1.63
N ASN A 145 14.65 -10.73 -1.35
CA ASN A 145 13.47 -11.05 -2.13
C ASN A 145 12.47 -9.88 -2.09
N THR A 146 11.82 -9.62 -3.22
CA THR A 146 10.67 -8.72 -3.32
C THR A 146 9.53 -9.45 -4.04
N PHE A 147 8.34 -9.43 -3.46
CA PHE A 147 7.17 -10.09 -4.01
C PHE A 147 5.93 -9.23 -3.79
N VAL A 148 4.99 -9.20 -4.74
CA VAL A 148 3.68 -8.58 -4.56
C VAL A 148 2.64 -9.68 -4.52
N ASP A 149 2.00 -9.80 -3.37
CA ASP A 149 0.98 -10.78 -3.13
C ASP A 149 -0.42 -10.18 -3.38
N VAL A 150 -1.35 -10.96 -3.93
CA VAL A 150 -2.78 -10.60 -3.98
C VAL A 150 -3.50 -11.49 -2.98
N VAL A 151 -3.97 -10.89 -1.89
CA VAL A 151 -4.62 -11.65 -0.82
C VAL A 151 -6.03 -12.08 -1.24
N THR A 152 -6.39 -13.29 -0.85
CA THR A 152 -7.68 -13.90 -1.20
C THR A 152 -8.69 -13.86 -0.06
N THR A 153 -8.28 -13.40 1.12
CA THR A 153 -9.08 -13.40 2.34
C THR A 153 -9.07 -12.03 3.01
N THR A 154 -10.14 -11.74 3.76
CA THR A 154 -10.23 -10.56 4.63
C THR A 154 -9.93 -10.98 6.07
N GLY A 155 -9.07 -10.23 6.76
CA GLY A 155 -8.66 -10.52 8.13
C GLY A 155 -7.16 -10.34 8.33
N ALA A 156 -6.62 -10.95 9.38
CA ALA A 156 -5.18 -10.98 9.66
C ALA A 156 -4.54 -12.11 8.83
N VAL A 157 -3.60 -11.77 7.94
CA VAL A 157 -2.87 -12.74 7.11
C VAL A 157 -1.43 -12.82 7.58
N THR A 158 -0.90 -14.03 7.78
CA THR A 158 0.47 -14.22 8.27
C THR A 158 1.42 -14.42 7.10
N TYR A 159 2.46 -13.59 7.03
CA TYR A 159 3.59 -13.82 6.14
C TYR A 159 4.80 -14.23 6.95
N THR A 160 5.41 -15.34 6.56
CA THR A 160 6.64 -15.84 7.17
C THR A 160 7.76 -15.90 6.14
N VAL A 161 8.96 -15.54 6.57
CA VAL A 161 10.20 -15.93 5.89
C VAL A 161 10.81 -17.03 6.72
N SER A 162 11.02 -18.17 6.10
CA SER A 162 11.78 -19.27 6.69
C SER A 162 13.03 -19.55 5.88
N VAL A 163 14.00 -20.21 6.51
CA VAL A 163 15.27 -20.56 5.90
C VAL A 163 15.58 -22.02 6.16
N THR A 164 16.01 -22.70 5.09
CA THR A 164 16.61 -24.03 5.15
C THR A 164 18.05 -23.94 4.69
N VAL A 165 18.97 -24.44 5.51
CA VAL A 165 20.39 -24.59 5.18
C VAL A 165 20.66 -26.07 4.91
N VAL A 166 20.92 -26.42 3.66
CA VAL A 166 21.20 -27.79 3.23
C VAL A 166 22.70 -27.91 2.94
N PRO A 167 23.49 -28.51 3.84
CA PRO A 167 24.89 -28.78 3.57
C PRO A 167 25.04 -29.91 2.56
N THR A 168 25.82 -29.66 1.51
CA THR A 168 26.29 -30.72 0.61
C THR A 168 27.61 -31.30 1.11
N SER A 169 28.48 -30.47 1.70
CA SER A 169 29.66 -30.91 2.45
C SER A 169 30.10 -29.90 3.51
N ASN A 170 30.66 -30.39 4.61
CA ASN A 170 31.55 -29.65 5.53
C ASN A 170 31.00 -28.32 6.12
N ILE A 171 29.69 -28.26 6.38
CA ILE A 171 29.06 -27.20 7.20
C ILE A 171 28.78 -27.76 8.59
N THR A 172 29.11 -26.98 9.62
CA THR A 172 28.96 -27.38 11.03
C THR A 172 27.76 -26.75 11.70
N SER A 173 27.43 -25.49 11.37
CA SER A 173 26.25 -24.81 11.91
C SER A 173 25.85 -23.62 11.05
N ALA A 174 24.64 -23.11 11.28
CA ALA A 174 24.16 -21.89 10.66
C ALA A 174 23.32 -21.03 11.63
N THR A 175 23.37 -19.72 11.42
CA THR A 175 22.60 -18.75 12.20
C THR A 175 22.08 -17.64 11.30
N ALA A 176 20.83 -17.22 11.49
CA ALA A 176 20.30 -16.01 10.88
C ALA A 176 20.62 -14.81 11.76
N GLU A 177 21.47 -13.90 11.29
CA GLU A 177 21.97 -12.78 12.09
C GLU A 177 21.12 -11.53 11.90
N THR A 178 20.96 -11.09 10.65
CA THR A 178 20.12 -9.93 10.29
C THR A 178 18.94 -10.42 9.48
N ARG A 179 17.73 -10.00 9.90
CA ARG A 179 16.47 -10.48 9.33
C ARG A 179 15.52 -9.30 9.19
N ASN A 180 15.21 -8.93 7.95
CA ASN A 180 14.30 -7.84 7.64
C ASN A 180 13.18 -8.36 6.75
N LEU A 181 11.94 -8.11 7.16
CA LEU A 181 10.74 -8.33 6.37
C LEU A 181 9.82 -7.13 6.56
N ASN A 182 9.49 -6.46 5.47
CA ASN A 182 8.56 -5.34 5.42
C ASN A 182 7.40 -5.70 4.51
N GLY A 183 6.17 -5.44 4.96
CA GLY A 183 4.95 -5.59 4.20
C GLY A 183 4.22 -4.26 4.10
N THR A 184 3.91 -3.84 2.87
CA THR A 184 3.09 -2.66 2.58
C THR A 184 1.84 -3.11 1.85
N ARG A 185 0.68 -2.89 2.47
CA ARG A 185 -0.63 -3.19 1.88
C ARG A 185 -1.13 -2.01 1.06
N PHE A 186 -1.62 -2.26 -0.14
CA PHE A 186 -2.36 -1.32 -0.99
C PHE A 186 -3.86 -1.63 -0.89
N VAL A 187 -4.67 -0.58 -0.96
CA VAL A 187 -6.10 -0.52 -0.61
C VAL A 187 -6.83 0.33 -1.64
#